data_AF-A0A3Q2W222-F1
#
_entry.id   AF-A0A3Q2W222-F1
#
_cell.length_a   1.000
_cell.length_b   1.000
_cell.length_c   1.000
_cell.angle_alpha   90.00
_cell.angle_beta   90.00
_cell.angle_gamma   90.00
#
_symmetry.space_group_name_H-M   'P 1'
#
loop_
_entity.id
_entity.type
_entity.pdbx_description
1 polymer ?
#
loop_
_entity_poly.entity_id
_entity_poly.type
_entity_poly.pdbx_seq_one_letter_code
_entity_poly.pdbx_strand_id
1 'polypeptide(L)'
;LEASLKEQCRKEREKINSKPLGMAFVTFEDEGTAAIILKDFNACKCHGCQCRREPRSSIFSGKLHTQKWTIAYAPDPQNVYW
;
A
#
# COMPACT_ATOMS: atom_id res chain seq x y z
N LEU A 1 -11.75 22.60 -28.87
CA LEU A 1 -12.22 22.14 -27.54
C LEU A 1 -11.52 20.85 -27.10
N GLU A 2 -11.63 19.75 -27.86
CA GLU A 2 -11.01 18.46 -27.52
C GLU A 2 -9.48 18.52 -27.32
N ALA A 3 -8.76 19.21 -28.20
CA ALA A 3 -7.30 19.37 -28.08
C ALA A 3 -6.89 20.11 -26.80
N SER A 4 -7.67 21.12 -26.40
CA SER A 4 -7.41 21.87 -25.15
C SER A 4 -7.70 21.03 -23.91
N LEU A 5 -8.71 20.15 -23.96
CA LEU A 5 -9.03 19.23 -22.88
C LEU A 5 -7.94 18.16 -22.72
N LYS A 6 -7.45 17.59 -23.83
CA LYS A 6 -6.32 16.63 -23.82
C LYS A 6 -5.07 17.26 -23.21
N GLU A 7 -4.79 18.52 -23.55
CA GLU A 7 -3.65 19.26 -23.03
C GLU A 7 -3.76 19.50 -21.51
N GLN A 8 -4.95 19.85 -21.01
CA GLN A 8 -5.20 20.01 -19.58
C GLN A 8 -5.03 18.67 -18.84
N CYS A 9 -5.56 17.56 -19.37
CA CYS A 9 -5.35 16.23 -18.80
C CYS A 9 -3.87 15.84 -18.75
N ARG A 10 -3.09 16.16 -19.79
CA ARG A 10 -1.65 15.89 -19.83
C ARG A 10 -0.92 16.65 -18.71
N LYS A 11 -1.17 17.95 -18.56
CA LYS A 11 -0.56 18.79 -17.52
C LYS A 11 -0.90 18.31 -16.11
N GLU A 12 -2.12 17.83 -15.89
CA GLU A 12 -2.50 17.25 -14.59
C GLU A 12 -1.81 15.91 -14.33
N ARG A 13 -1.61 15.07 -15.36
CA ARG A 13 -0.85 13.80 -15.20
C ARG A 13 0.59 14.02 -14.76
N GLU A 14 1.24 15.09 -15.22
CA GLU A 14 2.61 15.44 -14.82
C GLU A 14 2.72 15.80 -13.33
N LYS A 15 1.61 16.24 -12.70
CA LYS A 15 1.57 16.62 -11.29
C LYS A 15 1.31 15.44 -10.35
N ILE A 16 1.00 14.25 -10.86
CA ILE A 16 0.62 13.08 -10.03
C ILE A 16 1.70 12.76 -8.98
N ASN A 17 2.97 12.91 -9.32
CA ASN A 17 4.08 12.60 -8.39
C ASN A 17 4.24 13.63 -7.27
N SER A 18 3.62 14.81 -7.36
CA SER A 18 3.74 15.86 -6.35
C SER A 18 2.91 15.59 -5.09
N LYS A 19 1.88 14.73 -5.19
CA LYS A 19 0.95 14.46 -4.09
C LYS A 19 0.55 12.98 -4.06
N PRO A 20 1.45 12.09 -3.61
CA PRO A 20 1.15 10.66 -3.54
C PRO A 20 0.04 10.39 -2.51
N LEU A 21 -0.82 9.41 -2.81
CA LEU A 21 -1.95 9.02 -1.94
C LEU A 21 -1.51 8.26 -0.67
N GLY A 22 -0.26 7.80 -0.60
CA GLY A 22 0.25 7.03 0.54
C GLY A 22 -0.22 5.58 0.59
N MET A 23 -0.68 5.03 -0.54
CA MET A 23 -1.09 3.63 -0.70
C MET A 23 -0.57 3.05 -2.02
N ALA A 24 -0.48 1.72 -2.09
CA ALA A 24 -0.10 0.99 -3.29
C ALA A 24 -0.79 -0.38 -3.32
N PHE A 25 -1.00 -0.90 -4.52
CA PHE A 25 -1.34 -2.31 -4.75
C PHE A 25 -0.06 -3.08 -5.08
N VAL A 26 0.15 -4.22 -4.43
CA VAL A 26 1.33 -5.07 -4.62
C VAL A 26 0.85 -6.47 -4.99
N THR A 27 1.39 -7.01 -6.08
CA THR A 27 1.11 -8.36 -6.55
C THR A 27 2.31 -9.25 -6.30
N PHE A 28 2.07 -10.50 -5.93
CA PHE A 28 3.09 -11.53 -5.72
C PHE A 28 2.85 -12.67 -6.70
N GLU A 29 3.90 -13.45 -6.98
CA GLU A 29 3.80 -14.62 -7.86
C GLU A 29 2.93 -15.73 -7.26
N ASP A 30 2.92 -15.85 -5.93
CA ASP A 30 2.22 -16.89 -5.18
C ASP A 30 1.36 -16.30 -4.05
N GLU A 31 0.19 -16.90 -3.84
CA GLU A 31 -0.76 -16.50 -2.81
C GLU A 31 -0.20 -16.68 -1.39
N GLY A 32 0.61 -17.73 -1.17
CA GLY A 32 1.26 -17.99 0.10
C GLY A 32 2.19 -16.86 0.54
N THR A 33 2.84 -16.19 -0.41
CA THR A 33 3.68 -15.01 -0.10
C THR A 33 2.83 -13.87 0.47
N ALA A 34 1.69 -13.57 -0.17
CA ALA A 34 0.77 -12.54 0.31
C ALA A 34 0.20 -12.89 1.70
N ALA A 35 -0.15 -14.17 1.92
CA ALA A 35 -0.66 -14.65 3.19
C ALA A 35 0.38 -14.55 4.32
N ILE A 36 1.66 -14.87 4.04
CA ILE A 36 2.76 -14.75 5.00
C ILE A 36 2.96 -13.28 5.40
N ILE A 37 3.00 -12.37 4.42
CA ILE A 37 3.17 -10.93 4.67
C ILE A 37 1.98 -10.40 5.49
N LEU A 38 0.75 -10.74 5.10
CA LEU A 38 -0.44 -10.31 5.82
C LEU A 38 -0.42 -10.81 7.27
N LYS A 39 -0.02 -12.06 7.50
CA LYS A 39 0.09 -12.64 8.83
C LYS A 39 1.17 -11.96 9.67
N ASP A 40 2.32 -11.64 9.08
CA ASP A 40 3.44 -10.98 9.77
C ASP A 40 3.05 -9.55 10.20
N PHE A 41 2.42 -8.77 9.31
CA PHE A 41 1.99 -7.42 9.63
C PHE A 41 0.78 -7.35 10.57
N ASN A 42 0.02 -8.44 10.68
CA ASN A 42 -1.07 -8.60 11.66
C ASN A 42 -0.67 -9.42 12.89
N ALA A 43 0.61 -9.79 13.06
CA ALA A 43 1.07 -10.65 14.14
C ALA A 43 0.97 -9.94 15.51
N CYS A 44 -0.15 -10.22 16.18
CA CYS A 44 -0.56 -9.88 17.55
C CYS A 44 -0.79 -8.39 17.90
N LYS A 45 -2.08 -8.02 17.87
CA LYS A 45 -2.71 -7.13 18.87
C LYS A 45 -3.35 -8.01 19.95
N CYS A 46 -2.56 -8.65 20.80
CA CYS A 46 -3.14 -9.51 21.83
C CYS A 46 -3.89 -8.64 22.86
N HIS A 47 -5.13 -9.01 23.20
CA HIS A 47 -6.06 -8.31 24.10
C HIS A 47 -5.44 -7.95 25.46
N GLY A 48 -4.79 -6.79 25.56
CA GLY A 48 -4.17 -6.29 26.79
C GLY A 48 -2.69 -6.65 27.01
N CYS A 49 -2.06 -7.46 26.16
CA CYS A 49 -0.60 -7.59 26.14
C CYS A 49 -0.01 -6.69 25.04
N GLN A 50 0.93 -5.80 25.38
CA GLN A 50 1.83 -5.16 24.41
C GLN A 50 2.86 -6.15 23.86
N CYS A 51 2.39 -7.27 23.35
CA CYS A 51 3.17 -8.22 22.60
C CYS A 51 3.24 -7.71 21.15
N ARG A 52 3.76 -6.49 20.92
CA ARG A 52 4.01 -5.95 19.56
C ARG A 52 5.18 -6.71 18.98
N ARG A 53 4.92 -7.79 18.24
CA ARG A 53 5.94 -8.34 17.35
C ARG A 53 5.95 -7.45 16.13
N GLU A 54 6.96 -6.59 16.00
CA GLU A 54 7.11 -5.81 14.77
C GLU A 54 7.29 -6.79 13.59
N PRO A 55 6.73 -6.47 12.40
CA PRO A 55 6.93 -7.28 11.21
C PRO A 55 8.44 -7.45 10.96
N ARG A 56 8.82 -8.52 10.26
CA ARG A 56 10.21 -8.81 9.95
C ARG A 56 10.87 -7.60 9.28
N SER A 57 11.83 -6.99 9.97
CA SER A 57 12.48 -5.77 9.50
C SER A 57 13.52 -6.06 8.41
N SER A 58 13.56 -5.23 7.38
CA SER A 58 14.66 -5.16 6.41
C SER A 58 15.52 -3.92 6.65
N ILE A 59 16.64 -3.81 5.92
CA ILE A 59 17.50 -2.62 5.91
C ILE A 59 16.75 -1.34 5.49
N PHE A 60 15.58 -1.47 4.86
CA PHE A 60 14.75 -0.35 4.43
C PHE A 60 13.60 -0.02 5.41
N SER A 61 13.31 -0.89 6.38
CA SER A 61 12.16 -0.72 7.28
C SER A 61 12.17 0.62 8.02
N GLY A 62 13.34 1.10 8.45
CA GLY A 62 13.48 2.40 9.10
C GLY A 62 13.19 3.58 8.15
N LYS A 63 13.63 3.50 6.89
CA LYS A 63 13.39 4.53 5.86
C LYS A 63 11.94 4.56 5.39
N LEU A 64 11.30 3.40 5.34
CA LEU A 64 9.93 3.23 4.85
C LEU A 64 8.86 3.30 5.95
N HIS A 65 9.29 3.33 7.21
CA HIS A 65 8.41 3.29 8.38
C HIS A 65 7.38 2.15 8.30
N THR A 66 7.83 0.94 7.97
CA THR A 66 6.96 -0.23 7.73
C THR A 66 6.05 -0.56 8.91
N GLN A 67 6.45 -0.22 10.14
CA GLN A 67 5.65 -0.37 11.35
C GLN A 67 4.37 0.48 11.37
N LYS A 68 4.25 1.47 10.48
CA LYS A 68 3.05 2.32 10.33
C LYS A 68 2.12 1.83 9.22
N TRP A 69 2.49 0.79 8.48
CA TRP A 69 1.71 0.32 7.35
C TRP A 69 0.50 -0.47 7.82
N THR A 70 -0.61 -0.33 7.11
CA THR A 70 -1.78 -1.19 7.24
C THR A 70 -1.85 -2.05 5.98
N ILE A 71 -1.86 -3.37 6.15
CA ILE A 71 -1.87 -4.33 5.04
C ILE A 71 -3.19 -5.10 5.06
N ALA A 72 -3.81 -5.20 3.89
CA ALA A 72 -5.01 -5.99 3.63
C ALA A 72 -4.96 -6.53 2.21
N TYR A 73 -5.76 -7.56 1.92
CA TYR A 73 -5.98 -7.98 0.55
C TYR A 73 -6.65 -6.87 -0.26
N ALA A 74 -6.18 -6.69 -1.49
CA ALA A 74 -6.82 -5.80 -2.44
C ALA A 74 -8.23 -6.31 -2.77
N PRO A 75 -9.25 -5.44 -2.84
CA PRO A 75 -10.54 -5.82 -3.40
C PRO A 75 -10.39 -6.12 -4.91
N ASP A 76 -11.42 -6.75 -5.48
CA ASP A 76 -11.52 -6.88 -6.93
C ASP A 76 -11.38 -5.50 -7.60
N PRO A 77 -10.69 -5.37 -8.75
CA PRO A 77 -10.53 -4.09 -9.43
C PRO A 77 -11.85 -3.35 -9.72
N GLN A 78 -12.96 -4.08 -9.90
CA GLN A 78 -14.30 -3.48 -10.10
C GLN A 78 -14.92 -2.93 -8.83
N ASN A 79 -14.40 -3.32 -7.67
CA ASN A 79 -14.88 -2.89 -6.35
C ASN A 79 -14.04 -1.74 -5.77
N VAL A 80 -13.06 -1.20 -6.52
CA VAL A 80 -12.29 -0.02 -6.14
C VAL A 80 -12.99 1.26 -6.64
N TYR A 81 -13.35 2.14 -5.73
CA TYR A 81 -13.83 3.49 -6.03
C TYR A 81 -12.64 4.46 -5.98
N TRP A 82 -12.22 4.96 -7.15
CA TRP A 82 -11.04 5.82 -7.34
C TRP A 82 -11.33 7.31 -7.13
#